data_AF-A0A938NZR0-F1
#
_entry.id   AF-A0A938NZR0-F1
#
_cell.length_a   1.000
_cell.length_b   1.000
_cell.length_c   1.000
_cell.angle_alpha   90.00
_cell.angle_beta   90.00
_cell.angle_gamma   90.00
#
_symmetry.space_group_name_H-M   'P 1'
#
loop_
_entity.id
_entity.type
_entity.pdbx_description
1 polymer ?
#
loop_
_entity_poly.entity_id
_entity_poly.type
_entity_poly.pdbx_seq_one_letter_code
_entity_poly.pdbx_strand_id
1 'polypeptide(L)'
;MKPLELVTLFLILFSIIWASLAVGVVFIKSGNKTAQKIRTWLVSKRIRQFQYPPFKILLRVWREKKFLRASATFIVLIMLPAIFLFFLLGMILISPLLAIVQGIIVGLLIGRFDGREMAWAVSVGVFEFGYWALSGALGMFVAEGFLFNEMSFVDSILKAVDELSAGYWMPLVICVLGNAFGEIAGPIYLNVRGPMSLDELSQGKAIGDEPDCSS
;
A
#
# COMPACT_ATOMS: atom_id res chain seq x y z
N MET A 1 17.87 9.93 -22.03
CA MET A 1 16.68 9.73 -21.17
C MET A 1 16.31 11.06 -20.54
N LYS A 2 15.07 11.51 -20.73
CA LYS A 2 14.57 12.82 -20.29
C LYS A 2 13.78 12.61 -18.99
N PRO A 3 13.74 13.59 -18.06
CA PRO A 3 12.93 13.54 -16.83
C PRO A 3 11.46 13.12 -17.05
N LEU A 4 10.94 13.35 -18.25
CA LEU A 4 9.62 12.95 -18.73
C LEU A 4 9.37 11.42 -18.68
N GLU A 5 10.39 10.58 -18.84
CA GLU A 5 10.25 9.12 -18.85
C GLU A 5 9.89 8.57 -17.46
N LEU A 6 10.55 9.05 -16.41
CA LEU A 6 10.22 8.68 -15.02
C LEU A 6 8.78 9.05 -14.66
N VAL A 7 8.35 10.26 -15.04
CA VAL A 7 6.97 10.72 -14.85
C VAL A 7 5.99 9.83 -15.61
N THR A 8 6.32 9.46 -16.84
CA THR A 8 5.48 8.59 -17.66
C THR A 8 5.34 7.20 -17.02
N LEU A 9 6.44 6.58 -16.58
CA LEU A 9 6.43 5.30 -15.87
C LEU A 9 5.59 5.37 -14.59
N PHE A 10 5.75 6.44 -13.81
CA PHE A 10 4.94 6.69 -12.62
C PHE A 10 3.45 6.75 -12.95
N LEU A 11 3.05 7.56 -13.93
CA LEU A 11 1.64 7.73 -14.30
C LEU A 11 1.03 6.42 -14.82
N ILE A 12 1.79 5.62 -15.58
CA ILE A 12 1.36 4.30 -16.05
C ILE A 12 1.13 3.37 -14.85
N LEU A 13 2.12 3.22 -13.97
CA LEU A 13 2.00 2.36 -12.79
C LEU A 13 0.85 2.80 -11.88
N PHE A 14 0.73 4.09 -11.61
CA PHE A 14 -0.34 4.64 -10.80
C PHE A 14 -1.72 4.34 -11.40
N SER A 15 -1.88 4.51 -12.71
CA SER A 15 -3.13 4.20 -13.42
C SER A 15 -3.46 2.71 -13.39
N ILE A 16 -2.46 1.84 -13.56
CA ILE A 16 -2.62 0.38 -13.46
C ILE A 16 -3.12 -0.01 -12.06
N ILE A 17 -2.55 0.57 -10.99
CA ILE A 17 -2.97 0.28 -9.62
C ILE A 17 -4.45 0.67 -9.43
N TRP A 18 -4.86 1.85 -9.87
CA TRP A 18 -6.26 2.31 -9.74
C TRP A 18 -7.25 1.48 -10.55
N ALA A 19 -6.90 1.12 -11.78
CA ALA A 19 -7.73 0.24 -12.60
C ALA A 19 -7.90 -1.13 -11.94
N SER A 20 -6.80 -1.68 -11.42
CA SER A 20 -6.79 -2.97 -10.70
C SER A 20 -7.56 -2.92 -9.38
N LEU A 21 -7.51 -1.78 -8.68
CA LEU A 21 -8.32 -1.52 -7.49
C LEU A 21 -9.80 -1.52 -7.80
N ALA A 22 -10.22 -0.84 -8.87
CA ALA A 22 -11.61 -0.82 -9.29
C ALA A 22 -12.13 -2.24 -9.54
N VAL A 23 -11.33 -3.11 -10.16
CA VAL A 23 -11.67 -4.54 -10.34
C VAL A 23 -11.89 -5.22 -8.99
N GLY A 24 -10.99 -5.04 -8.02
CA GLY A 24 -11.14 -5.61 -6.67
C GLY A 24 -12.40 -5.11 -5.95
N VAL A 25 -12.69 -3.81 -6.03
CA VAL A 25 -13.89 -3.21 -5.41
C VAL A 25 -15.16 -3.76 -6.04
N VAL A 26 -15.25 -3.77 -7.37
CA VAL A 26 -16.42 -4.29 -8.11
C VAL A 26 -16.63 -5.77 -7.80
N PHE A 27 -15.56 -6.56 -7.71
CA PHE A 27 -15.66 -7.97 -7.37
C PHE A 27 -16.27 -8.21 -5.98
N ILE A 28 -15.88 -7.45 -4.96
CA ILE A 28 -16.49 -7.55 -3.62
C ILE A 28 -17.94 -7.06 -3.62
N LYS A 29 -18.21 -5.92 -4.28
CA LYS A 29 -19.57 -5.34 -4.34
C LYS A 29 -20.55 -6.17 -5.17
N SER A 30 -20.07 -7.10 -6.00
CA SER A 30 -20.92 -8.04 -6.74
C SER A 30 -21.76 -8.97 -5.85
N GLY A 31 -21.39 -9.13 -4.57
CA GLY A 31 -22.12 -10.00 -3.64
C GLY A 31 -21.89 -11.50 -3.84
N ASN A 32 -21.00 -11.91 -4.76
CA ASN A 32 -20.71 -13.32 -5.01
C ASN A 32 -20.17 -14.03 -3.74
N LYS A 33 -20.62 -15.27 -3.49
CA LYS A 33 -20.13 -16.13 -2.39
C LYS A 33 -18.62 -16.26 -2.38
N THR A 34 -18.00 -16.40 -3.55
CA THR A 34 -16.53 -16.47 -3.69
C THR A 34 -15.85 -15.18 -3.22
N ALA A 35 -16.44 -14.02 -3.55
CA ALA A 35 -15.93 -12.73 -3.16
C ALA A 35 -15.97 -12.53 -1.64
N GLN A 36 -17.07 -12.93 -0.99
CA GLN A 36 -17.16 -12.89 0.48
C GLN A 36 -16.16 -13.84 1.14
N LYS A 37 -15.96 -15.05 0.61
CA LYS A 37 -14.96 -16.00 1.14
C LYS A 37 -13.54 -15.45 1.05
N ILE A 38 -13.17 -14.85 -0.08
CA ILE A 38 -11.85 -14.22 -0.28
C ILE A 38 -11.68 -13.03 0.67
N ARG A 39 -12.70 -12.19 0.82
CA ARG A 39 -12.71 -11.08 1.77
C ARG A 39 -12.44 -11.54 3.19
N THR A 40 -13.19 -12.51 3.70
CA THR A 40 -13.02 -13.03 5.07
C THR A 40 -11.62 -13.61 5.24
N TRP A 41 -11.13 -14.38 4.26
CA TRP A 41 -9.77 -14.92 4.29
C TRP A 41 -8.70 -13.82 4.36
N LEU A 42 -8.79 -12.77 3.53
CA LEU A 42 -7.84 -11.65 3.50
C LEU A 42 -7.81 -10.91 4.84
N VAL A 43 -8.98 -10.60 5.39
CA VAL A 43 -9.09 -9.91 6.69
C VAL A 43 -8.49 -10.76 7.80
N SER A 44 -8.85 -12.05 7.88
CA SER A 44 -8.34 -12.96 8.91
C SER A 44 -6.84 -13.23 8.78
N LYS A 45 -6.28 -13.22 7.57
CA LYS A 45 -4.82 -13.32 7.35
C LYS A 45 -4.12 -12.06 7.81
N ARG A 46 -4.64 -10.89 7.44
CA ARG A 46 -4.10 -9.60 7.85
C ARG A 46 -4.09 -9.47 9.37
N ILE A 47 -5.22 -9.68 10.04
CA ILE A 47 -5.34 -9.61 11.51
C ILE A 47 -4.29 -10.50 12.19
N ARG A 48 -4.14 -11.75 11.73
CA ARG A 48 -3.13 -12.67 12.26
C ARG A 48 -1.72 -12.13 12.10
N GLN A 49 -1.36 -11.59 10.93
CA GLN A 49 -0.02 -11.05 10.69
C GLN A 49 0.33 -9.92 11.67
N PHE A 50 -0.64 -9.09 12.05
CA PHE A 50 -0.43 -8.00 13.02
C PHE A 50 -0.21 -8.48 14.46
N GLN A 51 -0.51 -9.74 14.78
CA GLN A 51 -0.25 -10.33 16.09
C GLN A 51 1.22 -10.73 16.28
N TYR A 52 1.99 -10.85 15.20
CA TYR A 52 3.40 -11.27 15.22
C TYR A 52 4.36 -10.07 15.07
N PRO A 53 5.61 -10.17 15.57
CA PRO A 53 6.65 -9.18 15.28
C PRO A 53 6.93 -9.08 13.76
N PRO A 54 7.29 -7.88 13.24
CA PRO A 54 7.43 -6.61 13.97
C PRO A 54 6.10 -5.85 14.16
N PHE A 55 5.01 -6.27 13.49
CA PHE A 55 3.73 -5.56 13.45
C PHE A 55 3.03 -5.43 14.82
N LYS A 56 3.30 -6.36 15.75
CA LYS A 56 2.84 -6.27 17.15
C LYS A 56 3.25 -4.95 17.83
N ILE A 57 4.41 -4.39 17.46
CA ILE A 57 4.89 -3.10 17.99
C ILE A 57 3.98 -1.97 17.53
N LEU A 58 3.63 -1.94 16.24
CA LEU A 58 2.73 -0.96 15.68
C LEU A 58 1.37 -0.99 16.40
N LEU A 59 0.80 -2.18 16.64
CA LEU A 59 -0.45 -2.30 17.41
C LEU A 59 -0.33 -1.71 18.82
N ARG A 60 0.78 -1.95 19.52
CA ARG A 60 1.01 -1.40 20.86
C ARG A 60 1.04 0.13 20.82
N VAL A 61 1.80 0.70 19.89
CA VAL A 61 1.92 2.16 19.75
C VAL A 61 0.59 2.78 19.34
N TRP A 62 -0.20 2.08 18.52
CA TRP A 62 -1.54 2.53 18.13
C TRP A 62 -2.51 2.62 19.30
N ARG A 63 -2.47 1.62 20.20
CA ARG A 63 -3.28 1.62 21.43
C ARG A 63 -2.92 2.76 22.39
N GLU A 64 -1.67 3.21 22.39
CA GLU A 64 -1.25 4.39 23.16
C GLU A 64 -1.84 5.71 22.60
N LYS A 65 -2.47 5.70 21.42
CA LYS A 65 -3.03 6.87 20.72
C LYS A 65 -2.03 8.02 20.52
N LYS A 66 -0.73 7.71 20.51
CA LYS A 66 0.35 8.68 20.25
C LYS A 66 0.57 8.82 18.75
N PHE A 67 -0.14 9.74 18.11
CA PHE A 67 -0.17 9.93 16.66
C PHE A 67 1.22 9.96 15.99
N LEU A 68 2.13 10.82 16.45
CA LEU A 68 3.47 10.96 15.85
C LEU A 68 4.29 9.68 15.99
N ARG A 69 4.24 9.03 17.16
CA ARG A 69 4.95 7.77 17.42
C ARG A 69 4.40 6.64 16.55
N ALA A 70 3.07 6.55 16.42
CA ALA A 70 2.40 5.55 15.59
C ALA A 70 2.74 5.75 14.11
N SER A 71 2.71 7.00 13.63
CA SER A 71 3.06 7.35 12.25
C SER A 71 4.52 7.01 11.93
N ALA A 72 5.46 7.40 12.81
CA ALA A 72 6.87 7.04 12.64
C ALA A 72 7.08 5.52 12.63
N THR A 73 6.41 4.79 13.52
CA THR A 73 6.47 3.32 13.57
C THR A 73 5.90 2.70 12.29
N PHE A 74 4.79 3.24 11.76
CA PHE A 74 4.18 2.79 10.51
C PHE A 74 5.11 3.00 9.32
N ILE A 75 5.74 4.18 9.23
CA ILE A 75 6.72 4.49 8.19
C ILE A 75 7.87 3.48 8.21
N VAL A 76 8.49 3.27 9.38
CA VAL A 76 9.67 2.41 9.50
C VAL A 76 9.35 0.94 9.27
N LEU A 77 8.23 0.43 9.81
CA LEU A 77 7.93 -1.00 9.79
C LEU A 77 7.18 -1.46 8.53
N ILE A 78 6.46 -0.56 7.87
CA ILE A 78 5.58 -0.92 6.74
C ILE A 78 6.02 -0.21 5.48
N MET A 79 6.13 1.11 5.53
CA MET A 79 6.31 1.89 4.31
C MET A 79 7.72 1.80 3.74
N LEU A 80 8.77 1.94 4.55
CA LEU A 80 10.16 1.83 4.08
C LEU A 80 10.44 0.45 3.47
N PRO A 81 10.07 -0.68 4.10
CA PRO A 81 10.21 -2.00 3.47
C PRO A 81 9.42 -2.12 2.16
N ALA A 82 8.20 -1.57 2.10
CA ALA A 82 7.39 -1.61 0.88
C ALA A 82 8.02 -0.78 -0.25
N ILE A 83 8.47 0.44 0.02
CA ILE A 83 9.20 1.29 -0.94
C ILE A 83 10.40 0.53 -1.48
N PHE A 84 11.24 -0.01 -0.59
CA PHE A 84 12.43 -0.76 -0.98
C PHE A 84 12.08 -1.98 -1.85
N LEU A 85 11.05 -2.74 -1.46
CA LEU A 85 10.59 -3.89 -2.24
C LEU A 85 10.11 -3.49 -3.65
N PHE A 86 9.28 -2.45 -3.76
CA PHE A 86 8.79 -1.96 -5.05
C PHE A 86 9.92 -1.45 -5.93
N PHE A 87 10.93 -0.80 -5.34
CA PHE A 87 12.14 -0.38 -6.04
C PHE A 87 12.90 -1.59 -6.59
N LEU A 88 13.19 -2.58 -5.74
CA LEU A 88 13.89 -3.81 -6.15
C LEU A 88 13.15 -4.55 -7.26
N LEU A 89 11.82 -4.66 -7.16
CA LEU A 89 11.00 -5.29 -8.18
C LEU A 89 10.93 -4.48 -9.47
N GLY A 90 11.00 -3.14 -9.37
CA GLY A 90 11.18 -2.27 -10.53
C GLY A 90 12.51 -2.52 -11.24
N MET A 91 13.60 -2.75 -10.50
CA MET A 91 14.92 -3.04 -11.09
C MET A 91 14.95 -4.32 -11.94
N ILE A 92 14.03 -5.25 -11.68
CA ILE A 92 13.85 -6.48 -12.48
C ILE A 92 12.60 -6.43 -13.38
N LEU A 93 12.02 -5.24 -13.56
CA LEU A 93 10.86 -4.97 -14.44
C LEU A 93 9.57 -5.73 -14.08
N ILE A 94 9.43 -6.16 -12.82
CA ILE A 94 8.23 -6.88 -12.31
C ILE A 94 7.24 -5.93 -11.62
N SER A 95 7.62 -4.68 -11.33
CA SER A 95 6.73 -3.72 -10.64
C SER A 95 5.35 -3.52 -11.28
N PRO A 96 5.12 -3.58 -12.62
CA PRO A 96 3.77 -3.50 -13.18
C PRO A 96 2.87 -4.67 -12.78
N LEU A 97 3.42 -5.89 -12.74
CA LEU A 97 2.66 -7.07 -12.30
C LEU A 97 2.29 -6.95 -10.82
N LEU A 98 3.23 -6.49 -9.99
CA LEU A 98 2.95 -6.27 -8.58
C LEU A 98 1.90 -5.17 -8.37
N ALA A 99 1.96 -4.08 -9.15
CA ALA A 99 0.97 -3.01 -9.14
C ALA A 99 -0.46 -3.55 -9.42
N ILE A 100 -0.61 -4.48 -10.36
CA ILE A 100 -1.90 -5.14 -10.63
C ILE A 100 -2.35 -5.95 -9.41
N VAL A 101 -1.49 -6.84 -8.92
CA VAL A 101 -1.83 -7.74 -7.81
C VAL A 101 -2.19 -6.95 -6.55
N GLN A 102 -1.40 -5.93 -6.22
CA GLN A 102 -1.63 -5.07 -5.05
C GLN A 102 -2.89 -4.22 -5.21
N GLY A 103 -3.11 -3.63 -6.40
CA GLY A 103 -4.34 -2.90 -6.70
C GLY A 103 -5.57 -3.77 -6.45
N ILE A 104 -5.59 -5.00 -6.98
CA ILE A 104 -6.68 -5.95 -6.74
C ILE A 104 -6.83 -6.24 -5.24
N ILE A 105 -5.77 -6.63 -4.53
CA ILE A 105 -5.83 -6.97 -3.10
C ILE A 105 -6.36 -5.80 -2.27
N VAL A 106 -5.86 -4.58 -2.50
CA VAL A 106 -6.34 -3.39 -1.79
C VAL A 106 -7.78 -3.08 -2.17
N GLY A 107 -8.17 -3.23 -3.44
CA GLY A 107 -9.55 -3.09 -3.88
C GLY A 107 -10.50 -4.07 -3.18
N LEU A 108 -10.08 -5.33 -2.99
CA LEU A 108 -10.84 -6.31 -2.22
C LEU A 108 -11.00 -5.88 -0.74
N LEU A 109 -9.98 -5.25 -0.17
CA LEU A 109 -10.04 -4.75 1.21
C LEU A 109 -10.92 -3.49 1.32
N ILE A 110 -10.82 -2.55 0.39
CA ILE A 110 -11.59 -1.30 0.39
C ILE A 110 -13.06 -1.54 0.06
N GLY A 111 -13.36 -2.48 -0.84
CA GLY A 111 -14.73 -2.82 -1.23
C GLY A 111 -15.63 -3.29 -0.08
N ARG A 112 -15.03 -3.65 1.08
CA ARG A 112 -15.76 -4.01 2.31
C ARG A 112 -16.38 -2.81 3.02
N PHE A 113 -15.84 -1.61 2.80
CA PHE A 113 -16.27 -0.40 3.48
C PHE A 113 -17.43 0.25 2.74
N ASP A 114 -18.20 1.04 3.49
CA ASP A 114 -19.29 1.87 2.96
C ASP A 114 -19.13 3.33 3.41
N GLY A 115 -19.69 4.25 2.63
CA GLY A 115 -19.76 5.67 2.95
C GLY A 115 -18.41 6.28 3.35
N ARG A 116 -18.35 6.78 4.59
CA ARG A 116 -17.20 7.52 5.12
C ARG A 116 -15.91 6.70 5.19
N GLU A 117 -15.99 5.41 5.55
CA GLU A 117 -14.81 4.55 5.67
C GLU A 117 -14.18 4.27 4.29
N MET A 118 -15.01 4.08 3.27
CA MET A 118 -14.55 3.91 1.90
C MET A 118 -13.89 5.19 1.39
N ALA A 119 -14.51 6.35 1.62
CA ALA A 119 -13.94 7.64 1.21
C ALA A 119 -12.58 7.91 1.88
N TRP A 120 -12.45 7.60 3.17
CA TRP A 120 -11.19 7.67 3.89
C TRP A 120 -10.14 6.72 3.29
N ALA A 121 -10.49 5.45 3.07
CA ALA A 121 -9.54 4.46 2.54
C ALA A 121 -9.07 4.81 1.11
N VAL A 122 -9.96 5.32 0.26
CA VAL A 122 -9.62 5.81 -1.07
C VAL A 122 -8.69 7.02 -0.99
N SER A 123 -8.93 7.94 -0.05
CA SER A 123 -8.07 9.12 0.15
C SER A 123 -6.66 8.75 0.60
N VAL A 124 -6.55 7.78 1.51
CA VAL A 124 -5.27 7.20 1.92
C VAL A 124 -4.58 6.50 0.74
N GLY A 125 -5.35 5.75 -0.07
CA GLY A 125 -4.89 5.05 -1.27
C GLY A 125 -4.20 5.96 -2.29
N VAL A 126 -4.61 7.23 -2.43
CA VAL A 126 -3.91 8.21 -3.30
C VAL A 126 -2.43 8.32 -2.94
N PHE A 127 -2.14 8.43 -1.65
CA PHE A 127 -0.76 8.53 -1.17
C PHE A 127 -0.07 7.17 -1.19
N GLU A 128 -0.78 6.09 -0.82
CA GLU A 128 -0.23 4.74 -0.80
C GLU A 128 0.24 4.28 -2.19
N PHE A 129 -0.65 4.36 -3.17
CA PHE A 129 -0.32 4.00 -4.55
C PHE A 129 0.66 4.98 -5.18
N GLY A 130 0.67 6.23 -4.72
CA GLY A 130 1.64 7.24 -5.13
C GLY A 130 3.07 6.80 -4.84
N TYR A 131 3.37 6.41 -3.59
CA TYR A 131 4.72 5.98 -3.26
C TYR A 131 5.07 4.59 -3.83
N TRP A 132 4.11 3.68 -4.00
CA TRP A 132 4.35 2.40 -4.69
C TRP A 132 4.71 2.60 -6.15
N ALA A 133 3.90 3.38 -6.88
CA ALA A 133 4.13 3.66 -8.29
C ALA A 133 5.44 4.42 -8.50
N LEU A 134 5.74 5.42 -7.67
CA LEU A 134 6.96 6.20 -7.80
C LEU A 134 8.20 5.36 -7.51
N SER A 135 8.17 4.53 -6.46
CA SER A 135 9.28 3.63 -6.15
C SER A 135 9.50 2.57 -7.24
N GLY A 136 8.41 1.99 -7.74
CA GLY A 136 8.46 1.04 -8.86
C GLY A 136 8.99 1.67 -10.15
N ALA A 137 8.58 2.90 -10.45
CA ALA A 137 9.05 3.65 -11.61
C ALA A 137 10.54 4.00 -11.50
N LEU A 138 11.01 4.40 -10.31
CA LEU A 138 12.44 4.61 -10.05
C LEU A 138 13.27 3.34 -10.25
N GLY A 139 12.77 2.20 -9.76
CA GLY A 139 13.43 0.92 -10.00
C GLY A 139 13.52 0.57 -11.49
N MET A 140 12.43 0.77 -12.24
CA MET A 140 12.41 0.55 -13.69
C MET A 140 13.32 1.51 -14.44
N PHE A 141 13.41 2.78 -14.01
CA PHE A 141 14.31 3.77 -14.59
C PHE A 141 15.78 3.37 -14.41
N VAL A 142 16.15 2.87 -13.23
CA VAL A 142 17.48 2.29 -12.99
C VAL A 142 17.69 1.08 -13.89
N ALA A 143 16.71 0.17 -13.95
CA ALA A 143 16.74 -1.02 -14.81
C ALA A 143 17.05 -0.68 -16.26
N GLU A 144 16.38 0.34 -16.78
CA GLU A 144 16.54 0.76 -18.17
C GLU A 144 17.95 1.27 -18.46
N GLY A 145 18.52 2.04 -17.54
CA GLY A 145 19.91 2.48 -17.61
C GLY A 145 20.90 1.32 -17.77
N PHE A 146 20.84 0.34 -16.87
CA PHE A 146 21.84 -0.72 -16.83
C PHE A 146 21.57 -1.89 -17.79
N LEU A 147 20.30 -2.19 -18.10
CA LEU A 147 19.95 -3.31 -18.98
C LEU A 147 19.97 -2.93 -20.47
N PHE A 148 19.59 -1.69 -20.81
CA PHE A 148 19.35 -1.31 -22.20
C PHE A 148 20.22 -0.16 -22.70
N ASN A 149 20.79 0.67 -21.81
CA ASN A 149 21.58 1.84 -22.21
C ASN A 149 23.09 1.69 -21.95
N GLU A 150 23.58 0.47 -21.73
CA GLU A 150 25.01 0.15 -21.50
C GLU A 150 25.65 0.94 -20.33
N MET A 151 24.85 1.51 -19.43
CA MET A 151 25.36 2.20 -18.26
C MET A 151 25.80 1.18 -17.20
N SER A 152 26.83 1.51 -16.42
CA SER A 152 27.11 0.71 -15.22
C SER A 152 25.94 0.80 -14.24
N PHE A 153 25.80 -0.22 -13.38
CA PHE A 153 24.76 -0.20 -12.34
C PHE A 153 24.90 1.02 -11.43
N VAL A 154 26.13 1.38 -11.06
CA VAL A 154 26.41 2.55 -10.21
C VAL A 154 26.01 3.84 -10.90
N ASP A 155 26.35 4.02 -12.17
CA ASP A 155 25.98 5.23 -12.92
C ASP A 155 24.47 5.35 -13.10
N SER A 156 23.77 4.23 -13.27
CA SER A 156 22.31 4.19 -13.37
C SER A 156 21.64 4.62 -12.07
N ILE A 157 22.18 4.21 -10.92
CA ILE A 157 21.72 4.66 -9.59
C ILE A 157 22.01 6.14 -9.39
N LEU A 158 23.24 6.60 -9.66
CA LEU A 158 23.62 8.00 -9.50
C LEU A 158 22.74 8.92 -10.34
N LYS A 159 22.49 8.55 -11.61
CA LYS A 159 21.56 9.27 -12.47
C LYS A 159 20.14 9.30 -11.93
N ALA A 160 19.64 8.18 -11.37
CA ALA A 160 18.33 8.17 -10.73
C ALA A 160 18.27 9.08 -9.48
N VAL A 161 19.35 9.17 -8.72
CA VAL A 161 19.50 10.08 -7.57
C VAL A 161 19.55 11.54 -8.03
N ASP A 162 20.28 11.84 -9.09
CA ASP A 162 20.36 13.19 -9.67
C ASP A 162 18.98 13.66 -10.15
N GLU A 163 18.27 12.80 -10.89
CA GLU A 163 16.88 13.06 -11.30
C GLU A 163 15.98 13.27 -10.07
N LEU A 164 16.07 12.40 -9.05
CA LEU A 164 15.34 12.57 -7.79
C LEU A 164 15.61 13.92 -7.12
N SER A 165 16.87 14.37 -7.12
CA SER A 165 17.29 15.63 -6.52
C SER A 165 16.70 16.86 -7.24
N ALA A 166 16.37 16.72 -8.53
CA ALA A 166 15.72 17.75 -9.35
C ALA A 166 14.23 17.98 -9.02
N GLY A 167 13.68 17.29 -8.00
CA GLY A 167 12.37 17.59 -7.43
C GLY A 167 11.46 16.39 -7.19
N TYR A 168 11.83 15.18 -7.62
CA TYR A 168 10.99 13.98 -7.43
C TYR A 168 11.05 13.36 -6.03
N TRP A 169 12.03 13.75 -5.20
CA TRP A 169 12.06 13.35 -3.79
C TRP A 169 10.87 13.92 -3.00
N MET A 170 10.39 15.12 -3.36
CA MET A 170 9.32 15.79 -2.63
C MET A 170 7.96 15.08 -2.81
N PRO A 171 7.51 14.70 -4.02
CA PRO A 171 6.35 13.84 -4.21
C PRO A 171 6.43 12.52 -3.43
N LEU A 172 7.61 11.87 -3.38
CA LEU A 172 7.79 10.64 -2.60
C LEU A 172 7.57 10.90 -1.12
N VAL A 173 8.21 11.93 -0.56
CA VAL A 173 8.05 12.31 0.86
C VAL A 173 6.61 12.69 1.18
N ILE A 174 5.94 13.46 0.32
CA ILE A 174 4.52 13.81 0.49
C ILE A 174 3.64 12.57 0.49
N CYS A 175 3.87 11.62 -0.42
CA CYS A 175 3.14 10.36 -0.45
C CYS A 175 3.40 9.53 0.82
N VAL A 176 4.65 9.50 1.29
CA VAL A 176 5.00 8.74 2.50
C VAL A 176 4.33 9.32 3.74
N LEU A 177 4.46 10.64 3.94
CA LEU A 177 3.87 11.32 5.10
C LEU A 177 2.34 11.34 5.01
N GLY A 178 1.79 11.61 3.84
CA GLY A 178 0.34 11.63 3.60
C GLY A 178 -0.32 10.28 3.90
N ASN A 179 0.29 9.18 3.46
CA ASN A 179 -0.22 7.84 3.75
C ASN A 179 -0.09 7.53 5.25
N ALA A 180 1.09 7.74 5.85
CA ALA A 180 1.28 7.46 7.28
C ALA A 180 0.33 8.25 8.17
N PHE A 181 0.16 9.55 7.90
CA PHE A 181 -0.73 10.41 8.66
C PHE A 181 -2.19 10.04 8.40
N GLY A 182 -2.57 9.75 7.16
CA GLY A 182 -3.94 9.31 6.84
C GLY A 182 -4.33 8.00 7.51
N GLU A 183 -3.47 6.98 7.44
CA GLU A 183 -3.65 5.66 8.06
C GLU A 183 -3.82 5.75 9.58
N ILE A 184 -2.99 6.56 10.22
CA ILE A 184 -3.00 6.68 11.68
C ILE A 184 -4.09 7.65 12.16
N ALA A 185 -4.35 8.75 11.45
CA ALA A 185 -5.35 9.74 11.83
C ALA A 185 -6.78 9.17 11.79
N GLY A 186 -7.06 8.26 10.85
CA GLY A 186 -8.38 7.63 10.73
C GLY A 186 -8.84 7.03 12.06
N PRO A 187 -8.15 6.00 12.59
CA PRO A 187 -8.60 5.36 13.83
C PRO A 187 -8.38 6.18 15.09
N ILE A 188 -7.41 7.11 15.12
CA ILE A 188 -7.16 7.93 16.31
C ILE A 188 -8.15 9.10 16.43
N TYR A 189 -8.42 9.81 15.33
CA TYR A 189 -9.17 11.07 15.35
C TYR A 189 -10.55 10.97 14.69
N LEU A 190 -10.71 10.13 13.67
CA LEU A 190 -11.95 10.04 12.88
C LEU A 190 -12.86 8.90 13.32
N ASN A 191 -12.38 8.04 14.24
CA ASN A 191 -13.06 6.83 14.72
C ASN A 191 -13.54 5.93 13.57
N VAL A 192 -12.83 5.94 12.44
CA VAL A 192 -13.01 4.91 11.42
C VAL A 192 -12.38 3.63 11.94
N ARG A 193 -13.00 2.48 11.65
CA ARG A 193 -12.46 1.17 12.05
C ARG A 193 -11.05 0.95 11.51
N GLY A 194 -10.67 1.73 10.50
CA GLY A 194 -9.40 1.61 9.83
C GLY A 194 -9.29 0.25 9.14
N PRO A 195 -8.07 -0.12 8.74
CA PRO A 195 -7.82 -1.41 8.12
C PRO A 195 -7.88 -2.56 9.13
N MET A 196 -7.89 -2.23 10.43
CA MET A 196 -7.90 -3.12 11.58
C MET A 196 -8.73 -2.46 12.68
N SER A 197 -9.94 -2.96 12.96
CA SER A 197 -10.64 -2.43 14.12
C SER A 197 -9.91 -2.92 15.38
N LEU A 198 -9.57 -1.99 16.28
CA LEU A 198 -8.93 -2.33 17.56
C LEU A 198 -9.81 -3.30 18.38
N ASP A 199 -11.12 -3.29 18.11
CA ASP A 199 -12.11 -4.18 18.70
C ASP A 199 -11.99 -5.60 18.14
N GLU A 200 -11.82 -5.80 16.83
CA GLU A 200 -11.54 -7.11 16.22
C GLU A 200 -10.23 -7.72 16.74
N LEU A 201 -9.22 -6.88 17.00
CA LEU A 201 -7.93 -7.32 17.53
C LEU A 201 -7.93 -7.57 19.04
N SER A 202 -8.76 -6.86 19.81
CA SER A 202 -8.84 -7.00 21.26
C SER A 202 -9.72 -8.19 21.68
N GLN A 203 -10.73 -8.52 20.88
CA GLN A 203 -11.63 -9.63 21.18
C GLN A 203 -11.01 -11.01 20.95
N GLY A 204 -9.86 -11.13 20.28
CA GLY A 204 -9.19 -12.42 20.03
C GLY A 204 -10.03 -13.45 19.27
N LYS A 205 -11.29 -13.11 18.93
CA LYS A 205 -12.18 -13.89 18.09
C LYS A 205 -11.55 -13.90 16.71
N ALA A 206 -10.86 -14.97 16.41
CA ALA A 206 -10.64 -15.35 15.03
C ALA A 206 -12.01 -15.30 14.36
N ILE A 207 -12.18 -14.37 13.42
CA ILE A 207 -13.29 -14.39 12.47
C ILE A 207 -13.12 -15.71 11.71
N GLY A 208 -13.84 -16.73 12.17
CA GLY A 208 -13.55 -18.15 12.00
C GLY A 208 -14.59 -19.00 12.73
N ASP A 209 -15.13 -18.49 13.83
CA ASP A 209 -16.38 -18.99 14.42
C ASP A 209 -17.55 -18.13 13.91
N GLU A 210 -17.83 -18.15 12.60
CA GLU A 210 -19.19 -17.81 12.16
C GLU A 210 -20.08 -19.03 12.42
N PRO A 211 -21.27 -18.85 13.03
CA PRO A 211 -22.23 -19.93 13.18
C PRO A 211 -22.60 -20.45 11.80
N ASP A 212 -22.60 -21.77 11.68
CA ASP A 212 -23.03 -22.52 10.51
C ASP A 212 -24.29 -21.88 9.93
N CYS A 213 -24.17 -21.20 8.78
CA CYS A 213 -25.32 -20.64 8.06
C CYS A 213 -26.03 -21.76 7.27
N SER A 214 -26.30 -22.87 7.96
CA SER A 214 -27.16 -23.96 7.53
C SER A 214 -28.56 -23.71 8.09
N SER A 215 -29.27 -22.77 7.46
CA SER A 215 -30.72 -22.63 7.59
C SER A 215 -31.32 -22.20 6.26
#